data_AF-A0A4U0GXR1-F1
#
_entry.id   AF-A0A4U0GXR1-F1
#
_cell.length_a   1.000
_cell.length_b   1.000
_cell.length_c   1.000
_cell.angle_alpha   90.00
_cell.angle_beta   90.00
_cell.angle_gamma   90.00
#
_symmetry.space_group_name_H-M   'P 1'
#
loop_
_entity.id
_entity.type
_entity.pdbx_description
1 polymer ?
#
loop_
_entity_poly.entity_id
_entity_poly.type
_entity_poly.pdbx_seq_one_letter_code
_entity_poly.pdbx_strand_id
1 'polypeptide(L)'
;MINNYLKTAFPMYDNIRKQFRFREGASNHSCVFDLFCGANFLLPFQIRRMRNDNDLVISWTVNYLDGSSAFNLNQNIDILVKNIDNSFENYLYNGQELKFRFNNGEIAPLEMCNGTFYSVVEFQSGQKYYSEVFKIDSNVNLSELIKIEWAGDCKIAAISYINNYKNLLFADSAIERSTPGIIEEGEEIEGRFIPSFVKYTNRYRISLIAPDWLIESLTMIGLHPNVLVTTNNGLYVSQMENVKVENLEWLNPPCYARLDLTFEQDEESLYTTCCG
;
A
#
# COMPACT_ATOMS: atom_id res chain seq x y z
N MET A 1 -9.26 -12.93 17.23
CA MET A 1 -8.49 -12.80 15.97
C MET A 1 -7.12 -12.25 16.31
N ILE A 2 -6.05 -12.86 15.81
CA ILE A 2 -4.67 -12.40 16.07
C ILE A 2 -4.40 -11.09 15.29
N ASN A 3 -5.03 -10.89 14.13
CA ASN A 3 -4.90 -9.69 13.30
C ASN A 3 -6.23 -8.93 13.29
N ASN A 4 -6.23 -7.66 13.71
CA ASN A 4 -7.40 -6.77 13.67
C ASN A 4 -7.02 -5.43 13.02
N TYR A 5 -6.40 -5.49 11.84
CA TYR A 5 -6.10 -4.34 11.00
C TYR A 5 -6.48 -4.67 9.55
N LEU A 6 -6.67 -3.63 8.74
CA LEU A 6 -6.91 -3.78 7.31
C LEU A 6 -5.59 -4.00 6.59
N LYS A 7 -5.57 -4.95 5.63
CA LYS A 7 -4.40 -5.29 4.81
C LYS A 7 -4.17 -4.22 3.74
N THR A 8 -3.81 -3.03 4.17
CA THR A 8 -3.54 -1.84 3.36
C THR A 8 -2.06 -1.49 3.39
N ALA A 9 -1.61 -0.69 2.42
CA ALA A 9 -0.22 -0.18 2.37
C ALA A 9 0.15 0.71 3.57
N PHE A 10 -0.85 1.26 4.26
CA PHE A 10 -0.65 2.07 5.45
C PHE A 10 -1.71 1.69 6.50
N PRO A 11 -1.46 0.60 7.26
CA PRO A 11 -2.45 0.05 8.19
C PRO A 11 -2.60 0.92 9.45
N MET A 12 -3.78 0.82 10.07
CA MET A 12 -4.11 1.44 11.36
C MET A 12 -4.42 0.35 12.40
N TYR A 13 -3.82 0.46 13.57
CA TYR A 13 -3.90 -0.50 14.68
C TYR A 13 -4.67 0.08 15.86
N ASP A 14 -5.49 -0.72 16.52
CA ASP A 14 -6.17 -0.39 17.79
C ASP A 14 -5.23 -0.29 19.01
N ASN A 15 -3.94 -0.62 18.86
CA ASN A 15 -2.94 -0.57 19.92
C ASN A 15 -1.55 -0.28 19.34
N ILE A 16 -0.86 0.72 19.87
CA ILE A 16 0.49 1.13 19.46
C ILE A 16 1.50 -0.03 19.50
N ARG A 17 1.33 -1.00 20.41
CA ARG A 17 2.21 -2.17 20.52
C ARG A 17 2.15 -3.12 19.31
N LYS A 18 1.21 -2.92 18.38
CA LYS A 18 1.07 -3.69 17.15
C LYS A 18 1.89 -3.14 15.98
N GLN A 19 2.43 -1.92 16.09
CA GLN A 19 3.43 -1.39 15.16
C GLN A 19 4.69 -2.26 15.18
N PHE A 20 5.40 -2.37 14.04
CA PHE A 20 6.63 -3.16 13.93
C PHE A 20 6.48 -4.58 14.45
N ARG A 21 5.39 -5.23 14.05
CA ARG A 21 5.09 -6.59 14.47
C ARG A 21 6.29 -7.51 14.19
N PHE A 22 6.56 -8.43 15.11
CA PHE A 22 7.70 -9.36 15.13
C PHE A 22 9.06 -8.77 15.54
N ARG A 23 9.11 -7.52 16.03
CA ARG A 23 10.31 -6.97 16.70
C ARG A 23 10.83 -7.82 17.88
N GLU A 24 9.95 -8.58 18.55
CA GLU A 24 10.33 -9.42 19.69
C GLU A 24 11.33 -10.53 19.31
N GLY A 25 11.34 -10.97 18.05
CA GLY A 25 12.33 -11.91 17.52
C GLY A 25 13.67 -11.26 17.14
N ALA A 26 13.74 -9.93 17.08
CA ALA A 26 14.93 -9.17 16.74
C ALA A 26 15.53 -8.56 18.02
N SER A 27 16.17 -9.40 18.81
CA SER A 27 16.67 -9.09 20.15
C SER A 27 17.66 -7.93 20.26
N ASN A 28 18.14 -7.33 19.16
CA ASN A 28 19.12 -6.23 19.16
C ASN A 28 19.00 -5.22 17.99
N HIS A 29 17.94 -5.26 17.16
CA HIS A 29 17.83 -4.39 15.97
C HIS A 29 16.49 -3.64 15.94
N SER A 30 16.51 -2.37 15.55
CA SER A 30 15.28 -1.62 15.27
C SER A 30 14.67 -2.14 13.98
N CYS A 31 13.62 -2.97 14.08
CA CYS A 31 12.83 -3.41 12.93
C CYS A 31 11.84 -2.32 12.46
N VAL A 32 12.34 -1.09 12.41
CA VAL A 32 11.62 0.08 11.91
C VAL A 32 11.77 0.10 10.40
N PHE A 33 10.66 -0.12 9.69
CA PHE A 33 10.63 -0.07 8.23
C PHE A 33 10.50 1.39 7.76
N ASP A 34 11.31 1.77 6.78
CA ASP A 34 11.28 3.09 6.17
C ASP A 34 10.16 3.18 5.12
N LEU A 35 8.92 3.29 5.58
CA LEU A 35 7.77 3.56 4.69
C LEU A 35 7.79 5.03 4.26
N PHE A 36 8.22 5.29 3.03
CA PHE A 36 8.34 6.66 2.51
C PHE A 36 6.99 7.37 2.36
N CYS A 37 6.93 8.61 2.81
CA CYS A 37 5.77 9.49 2.69
C CYS A 37 6.22 10.91 2.27
N GLY A 38 5.32 11.64 1.59
CA GLY A 38 5.60 13.02 1.21
C GLY A 38 5.52 13.96 2.42
N ALA A 39 6.22 15.09 2.34
CA ALA A 39 6.15 16.12 3.38
C ALA A 39 4.76 16.76 3.50
N ASN A 40 3.97 16.74 2.43
CA ASN A 40 2.72 17.49 2.29
C ASN A 40 1.43 16.67 2.33
N PHE A 41 1.52 15.35 2.46
CA PHE A 41 0.37 14.47 2.60
C PHE A 41 0.71 13.28 3.50
N LEU A 42 -0.32 12.60 4.00
CA LEU A 42 -0.19 11.27 4.59
C LEU A 42 -0.58 10.20 3.57
N LEU A 43 0.00 9.00 3.67
CA LEU A 43 -0.45 7.85 2.89
C LEU A 43 -1.94 7.57 3.17
N PRO A 44 -2.73 7.14 2.17
CA PRO A 44 -4.14 6.79 2.36
C PRO A 44 -4.31 5.63 3.36
N PHE A 45 -5.22 5.79 4.32
CA PHE A 45 -5.52 4.73 5.30
C PHE A 45 -7.02 4.53 5.49
N GLN A 46 -7.35 3.40 6.12
CA GLN A 46 -8.69 3.11 6.60
C GLN A 46 -8.65 2.55 8.03
N ILE A 47 -9.61 2.98 8.84
CA ILE A 47 -9.86 2.42 10.17
C ILE A 47 -11.16 1.64 10.10
N ARG A 48 -11.12 0.32 10.33
CA ARG A 48 -12.33 -0.51 10.49
C ARG A 48 -12.59 -0.77 11.97
N ARG A 49 -13.83 -0.56 12.40
CA ARG A 49 -14.25 -0.77 13.78
C ARG A 49 -15.69 -1.26 13.88
N MET A 50 -16.05 -1.81 15.03
CA MET A 50 -17.45 -2.13 15.33
C MET A 50 -18.25 -0.82 15.32
N ARG A 51 -19.42 -0.87 14.69
CA ARG A 51 -20.29 0.30 14.52
C ARG A 51 -20.68 0.89 15.87
N ASN A 52 -20.42 2.18 16.03
CA ASN A 52 -20.89 2.96 17.16
C ASN A 52 -21.26 4.36 16.67
N ASP A 53 -22.54 4.55 16.36
CA ASP A 53 -23.02 5.75 15.66
C ASP A 53 -22.81 7.05 16.47
N ASN A 54 -22.67 6.94 17.79
CA ASN A 54 -22.48 8.07 18.69
C ASN A 54 -21.00 8.36 19.02
N ASP A 55 -20.06 7.59 18.44
CA ASP A 55 -18.64 7.72 18.75
C ASP A 55 -17.90 8.35 17.57
N LEU A 56 -17.78 9.68 17.62
CA LEU A 56 -17.17 10.48 16.56
C LEU A 56 -15.65 10.59 16.76
N VAL A 57 -14.94 10.86 15.65
CA VAL A 57 -13.53 11.26 15.71
C VAL A 57 -13.44 12.65 16.33
N ILE A 58 -12.57 12.81 17.33
CA ILE A 58 -12.34 14.08 18.04
C ILE A 58 -10.92 14.60 17.91
N SER A 59 -9.97 13.74 17.58
CA SER A 59 -8.58 14.14 17.41
C SER A 59 -7.93 13.34 16.30
N TRP A 60 -7.11 14.03 15.52
CA TRP A 60 -6.19 13.44 14.56
C TRP A 60 -4.86 14.17 14.69
N THR A 61 -3.81 13.45 15.08
CA THR A 61 -2.46 14.00 15.22
C THR A 61 -1.43 13.16 14.50
N VAL A 62 -0.31 13.76 14.17
CA VAL A 62 0.92 13.07 13.78
C VAL A 62 1.93 13.29 14.91
N ASN A 63 2.56 12.20 15.33
CA ASN A 63 3.52 12.19 16.43
C ASN A 63 4.88 11.71 15.90
N TYR A 64 5.96 12.18 16.52
CA TYR A 64 7.28 11.60 16.33
C TYR A 64 7.32 10.18 16.91
N LEU A 65 8.27 9.37 16.44
CA LEU A 65 8.47 8.00 16.93
C LEU A 65 8.67 7.90 18.46
N ASP A 66 9.22 8.94 19.10
CA ASP A 66 9.41 9.02 20.56
C ASP A 66 8.10 9.27 21.35
N GLY A 67 6.99 9.51 20.65
CA GLY A 67 5.67 9.76 21.23
C GLY A 67 5.34 11.24 21.45
N SER A 68 6.27 12.15 21.19
CA SER A 68 5.97 13.59 21.23
C SER A 68 5.07 14.00 20.06
N SER A 69 4.16 14.94 20.31
CA SER A 69 3.24 15.42 19.27
C SER A 69 3.99 16.32 18.28
N ALA A 70 3.85 16.03 16.98
CA ALA A 70 4.50 16.78 15.92
C ALA A 70 3.52 17.76 15.25
N PHE A 71 2.36 17.25 14.82
CA PHE A 71 1.36 18.03 14.09
C PHE A 71 -0.05 17.72 14.58
N ASN A 72 -0.85 18.76 14.81
CA ASN A 72 -2.28 18.65 15.07
C ASN A 72 -3.05 18.78 13.74
N LEU A 73 -3.80 17.74 13.38
CA LEU A 73 -4.57 17.66 12.15
C LEU A 73 -6.10 17.71 12.39
N ASN A 74 -6.54 18.15 13.58
CA ASN A 74 -7.96 18.12 13.98
C ASN A 74 -8.87 18.90 13.03
N GLN A 75 -8.35 19.91 12.35
CA GLN A 75 -9.11 20.68 11.35
C GLN A 75 -9.39 19.92 10.05
N ASN A 76 -8.81 18.73 9.87
CA ASN A 76 -9.02 17.85 8.73
C ASN A 76 -9.89 16.64 9.13
N ILE A 77 -10.55 16.64 10.29
CA ILE A 77 -11.40 15.52 10.70
C ILE A 77 -12.59 15.35 9.75
N ASP A 78 -13.08 16.44 9.17
CA ASP A 78 -14.20 16.48 8.23
C ASP A 78 -13.92 15.77 6.90
N ILE A 79 -12.65 15.68 6.48
CA ILE A 79 -12.27 14.92 5.28
C ILE A 79 -12.20 13.40 5.50
N LEU A 80 -12.29 12.93 6.74
CA LEU A 80 -12.40 11.50 7.04
C LEU A 80 -13.79 11.00 6.66
N VAL A 81 -13.88 10.26 5.56
CA VAL A 81 -15.17 9.76 5.08
C VAL A 81 -15.58 8.54 5.90
N LYS A 82 -16.75 8.64 6.56
CA LYS A 82 -17.39 7.52 7.24
C LYS A 82 -18.18 6.66 6.25
N ASN A 83 -17.89 5.36 6.22
CA ASN A 83 -18.68 4.36 5.49
C ASN A 83 -19.21 3.29 6.44
N ILE A 84 -20.49 2.94 6.33
CA ILE A 84 -21.13 1.94 7.19
C ILE A 84 -21.35 0.64 6.40
N ASP A 85 -20.93 -0.48 6.98
CA ASP A 85 -21.04 -1.82 6.41
C ASP A 85 -21.52 -2.79 7.49
N ASN A 86 -22.84 -3.06 7.50
CA ASN A 86 -23.49 -3.94 8.46
C ASN A 86 -23.17 -3.54 9.92
N SER A 87 -22.47 -4.40 10.65
CA SER A 87 -22.05 -4.21 12.04
C SER A 87 -20.74 -3.42 12.19
N PHE A 88 -20.15 -2.95 11.09
CA PHE A 88 -18.89 -2.22 11.08
C PHE A 88 -19.06 -0.83 10.47
N GLU A 89 -18.15 0.05 10.85
CA GLU A 89 -17.93 1.34 10.19
C GLU A 89 -16.45 1.48 9.82
N ASN A 90 -16.20 2.18 8.72
CA ASN A 90 -14.88 2.51 8.24
C ASN A 90 -14.72 4.03 8.21
N TYR A 91 -13.58 4.54 8.66
CA TYR A 91 -13.16 5.93 8.43
C TYR A 91 -12.02 5.92 7.44
N LEU A 92 -12.17 6.64 6.34
CA LEU A 92 -11.26 6.62 5.20
C LEU A 92 -10.63 7.98 4.98
N TYR A 93 -9.33 7.98 4.77
CA TYR A 93 -8.59 9.11 4.23
C TYR A 93 -7.91 8.68 2.94
N ASN A 94 -8.10 9.45 1.87
CA ASN A 94 -7.72 9.07 0.51
C ASN A 94 -6.41 9.73 0.01
N GLY A 95 -5.65 10.38 0.90
CA GLY A 95 -4.40 11.06 0.52
C GLY A 95 -4.56 12.48 -0.03
N GLN A 96 -5.71 13.12 0.17
CA GLN A 96 -5.92 14.53 -0.15
C GLN A 96 -4.97 15.45 0.63
N GLU A 97 -4.68 16.64 0.10
CA GLU A 97 -3.83 17.62 0.77
C GLU A 97 -4.35 17.96 2.17
N LEU A 98 -3.45 17.90 3.15
CA LEU A 98 -3.76 18.19 4.54
C LEU A 98 -3.38 19.62 4.86
N LYS A 99 -4.13 20.21 5.81
CA LYS A 99 -3.82 21.54 6.35
C LYS A 99 -3.30 21.39 7.76
N PHE A 100 -2.33 22.21 8.12
CA PHE A 100 -1.84 22.34 9.49
C PHE A 100 -2.19 23.73 10.05
N ARG A 101 -2.39 23.82 11.36
CA ARG A 101 -2.63 25.07 12.07
C ARG A 101 -1.44 25.40 12.96
N PHE A 102 -0.82 26.53 12.71
CA PHE A 102 0.25 27.05 13.55
C PHE A 102 -0.28 27.55 14.89
N ASN A 103 0.62 27.67 15.87
CA ASN A 103 0.29 28.18 17.21
C ASN A 103 -0.24 29.63 17.18
N ASN A 104 0.09 30.40 16.15
CA ASN A 104 -0.43 31.75 15.93
C ASN A 104 -1.85 31.77 15.30
N GLY A 105 -2.42 30.60 15.01
CA GLY A 105 -3.75 30.44 14.42
C GLY A 105 -3.80 30.39 12.89
N GLU A 106 -2.68 30.63 12.21
CA GLU A 106 -2.58 30.54 10.74
C GLU A 106 -2.76 29.12 10.24
N ILE A 107 -3.41 28.98 9.08
CA ILE A 107 -3.62 27.70 8.41
C ILE A 107 -2.78 27.68 7.14
N ALA A 108 -1.95 26.66 7.00
CA ALA A 108 -1.13 26.43 5.81
C ALA A 108 -1.27 24.98 5.34
N PRO A 109 -0.85 24.66 4.10
CA PRO A 109 -0.59 23.29 3.70
C PRO A 109 0.31 22.59 4.73
N LEU A 110 0.07 21.30 4.95
CA LEU A 110 0.95 20.48 5.74
C LEU A 110 2.34 20.47 5.08
N GLU A 111 3.38 20.70 5.87
CA GLU A 111 4.76 20.57 5.44
C GLU A 111 5.56 20.01 6.62
N MET A 112 5.76 18.70 6.59
CA MET A 112 6.47 17.97 7.63
C MET A 112 7.97 17.96 7.33
N CYS A 113 8.77 18.28 8.35
CA CYS A 113 10.23 18.15 8.27
C CYS A 113 10.68 16.69 8.28
N ASN A 114 11.97 16.47 8.01
CA ASN A 114 12.57 15.14 8.10
C ASN A 114 12.33 14.51 9.46
N GLY A 115 11.96 13.23 9.43
CA GLY A 115 11.72 12.48 10.65
C GLY A 115 10.97 11.19 10.40
N THR A 116 10.76 10.48 11.51
CA THR A 116 10.03 9.23 11.56
C THR A 116 8.81 9.45 12.44
N PHE A 117 7.63 9.15 11.89
CA PHE A 117 6.36 9.58 12.43
C PHE A 117 5.33 8.46 12.44
N TYR A 118 4.27 8.62 13.22
CA TYR A 118 3.03 7.86 13.09
C TYR A 118 1.81 8.76 13.34
N SER A 119 0.70 8.40 12.73
CA SER A 119 -0.59 9.09 12.85
C SER A 119 -1.43 8.45 13.94
N VAL A 120 -2.17 9.26 14.69
CA VAL A 120 -3.11 8.82 15.73
C VAL A 120 -4.48 9.44 15.47
N VAL A 121 -5.51 8.60 15.42
CA VAL A 121 -6.91 9.01 15.37
C VAL A 121 -7.61 8.58 16.65
N GLU A 122 -8.24 9.52 17.34
CA GLU A 122 -8.92 9.31 18.62
C GLU A 122 -10.41 9.61 18.51
N PHE A 123 -11.20 8.75 19.15
CA PHE A 123 -12.65 8.81 19.19
C PHE A 123 -13.16 9.27 20.57
N GLN A 124 -14.41 9.76 20.64
CA GLN A 124 -15.05 10.25 21.87
C GLN A 124 -15.05 9.23 23.02
N SER A 125 -15.13 7.94 22.70
CA SER A 125 -15.04 6.84 23.65
C SER A 125 -13.66 6.67 24.29
N GLY A 126 -12.64 7.39 23.82
CA GLY A 126 -11.24 7.21 24.19
C GLY A 126 -10.53 6.13 23.38
N GLN A 127 -11.22 5.47 22.43
CA GLN A 127 -10.59 4.51 21.53
C GLN A 127 -9.61 5.23 20.59
N LYS A 128 -8.41 4.65 20.42
CA LYS A 128 -7.34 5.20 19.59
C LYS A 128 -6.92 4.21 18.52
N TYR A 129 -6.58 4.75 17.36
CA TYR A 129 -5.98 4.01 16.26
C TYR A 129 -4.65 4.65 15.86
N TYR A 130 -3.63 3.82 15.70
CA TYR A 130 -2.24 4.20 15.45
C TYR A 130 -1.86 3.68 14.07
N SER A 131 -1.38 4.54 13.17
CA SER A 131 -0.86 4.06 11.88
C SER A 131 0.40 3.23 12.09
N GLU A 132 0.82 2.48 11.07
CA GLU A 132 2.23 2.09 11.01
C GLU A 132 3.12 3.34 10.91
N VAL A 133 4.39 3.18 11.25
CA VAL A 133 5.38 4.25 11.16
C VAL A 133 5.76 4.53 9.71
N PHE A 134 5.93 5.81 9.41
CA PHE A 134 6.37 6.31 8.11
C PHE A 134 7.52 7.30 8.27
N LYS A 135 8.27 7.51 7.20
CA LYS A 135 9.46 8.36 7.17
C LYS A 135 9.33 9.44 6.12
N ILE A 136 9.81 10.63 6.49
CA ILE A 136 9.98 11.77 5.60
C ILE A 136 11.47 12.07 5.60
N ASP A 137 12.06 12.09 4.40
CA ASP A 137 13.48 12.32 4.21
C ASP A 137 13.67 13.27 3.03
N SER A 138 14.11 14.50 3.30
CA SER A 138 14.35 15.54 2.30
C SER A 138 15.46 15.17 1.31
N ASN A 139 16.29 14.17 1.64
CA ASN A 139 17.30 13.67 0.71
C ASN A 139 16.72 12.66 -0.28
N VAL A 140 15.52 12.15 -0.03
CA VAL A 140 14.81 11.22 -0.90
C VAL A 140 13.74 11.99 -1.66
N ASN A 141 13.98 12.18 -2.96
CA ASN A 141 12.96 12.70 -3.84
C ASN A 141 11.97 11.58 -4.19
N LEU A 142 10.72 11.69 -3.71
CA LEU A 142 9.69 10.68 -4.01
C LEU A 142 9.45 10.49 -5.51
N SER A 143 9.73 11.50 -6.35
CA SER A 143 9.61 11.33 -7.80
C SER A 143 10.62 10.32 -8.33
N GLU A 144 11.78 10.13 -7.68
CA GLU A 144 12.82 9.19 -8.12
C GLU A 144 12.51 7.74 -7.72
N LEU A 145 11.56 7.53 -6.81
CA LEU A 145 11.10 6.21 -6.39
C LEU A 145 10.07 5.65 -7.37
N ILE A 146 9.92 4.33 -7.39
CA ILE A 146 8.74 3.71 -8.01
C ILE A 146 7.54 3.97 -7.12
N LYS A 147 6.43 4.38 -7.73
CA LYS A 147 5.14 4.51 -7.07
C LYS A 147 4.22 3.40 -7.55
N ILE A 148 3.70 2.59 -6.62
CA ILE A 148 2.70 1.55 -6.88
C ILE A 148 1.39 1.98 -6.23
N GLU A 149 0.33 1.97 -7.02
CA GLU A 149 -1.03 2.34 -6.59
C GLU A 149 -1.99 1.20 -6.90
N TRP A 150 -2.84 0.81 -5.95
CA TRP A 150 -3.88 -0.18 -6.24
C TRP A 150 -5.22 0.18 -5.61
N ALA A 151 -6.27 0.02 -6.41
CA ALA A 151 -7.65 0.35 -6.09
C ALA A 151 -8.63 -0.72 -6.58
N GLY A 152 -9.75 -0.84 -5.89
CA GLY A 152 -10.86 -1.69 -6.27
C GLY A 152 -12.05 -0.87 -6.78
N ASP A 153 -12.87 -1.47 -7.62
CA ASP A 153 -14.19 -0.92 -7.98
C ASP A 153 -15.26 -1.29 -6.95
N CYS A 154 -14.95 -2.28 -6.11
CA CYS A 154 -15.81 -2.78 -5.06
C CYS A 154 -14.99 -3.10 -3.81
N LYS A 155 -15.69 -3.46 -2.73
CA LYS A 155 -15.07 -3.88 -1.49
C LYS A 155 -14.29 -5.18 -1.70
N ILE A 156 -12.98 -5.15 -1.46
CA ILE A 156 -12.12 -6.34 -1.49
C ILE A 156 -11.73 -6.67 -0.05
N ALA A 157 -12.06 -7.89 0.39
CA ALA A 157 -12.02 -8.31 1.79
C ALA A 157 -12.80 -7.34 2.70
N ALA A 158 -12.12 -6.57 3.54
CA ALA A 158 -12.73 -5.60 4.46
C ALA A 158 -12.43 -4.13 4.09
N ILE A 159 -11.72 -3.90 2.98
CA ILE A 159 -11.24 -2.59 2.51
C ILE A 159 -12.30 -1.98 1.60
N SER A 160 -12.68 -0.73 1.87
CA SER A 160 -13.71 -0.01 1.12
C SER A 160 -13.09 0.94 0.11
N TYR A 161 -13.32 0.75 -1.18
CA TYR A 161 -12.77 1.61 -2.24
C TYR A 161 -13.76 2.71 -2.67
N ILE A 162 -14.17 3.53 -1.70
CA ILE A 162 -15.02 4.70 -1.95
C ILE A 162 -14.19 5.98 -1.87
N ASN A 163 -14.75 7.12 -2.30
CA ASN A 163 -14.09 8.43 -2.21
C ASN A 163 -12.69 8.44 -2.85
N ASN A 164 -12.52 7.75 -3.98
CA ASN A 164 -11.25 7.60 -4.69
C ASN A 164 -10.12 7.05 -3.79
N TYR A 165 -10.46 6.25 -2.76
CA TYR A 165 -9.46 5.57 -1.97
C TYR A 165 -8.65 4.61 -2.84
N LYS A 166 -7.34 4.66 -2.67
CA LYS A 166 -6.37 3.73 -3.25
C LYS A 166 -5.26 3.51 -2.26
N ASN A 167 -4.69 2.33 -2.25
CA ASN A 167 -3.44 2.11 -1.55
C ASN A 167 -2.30 2.73 -2.36
N LEU A 168 -1.27 3.20 -1.66
CA LEU A 168 -0.13 3.90 -2.24
C LEU A 168 1.15 3.43 -1.55
N LEU A 169 2.13 3.04 -2.35
CA LEU A 169 3.46 2.65 -1.90
C LEU A 169 4.51 3.35 -2.76
N PHE A 170 5.48 3.99 -2.10
CA PHE A 170 6.72 4.43 -2.73
C PHE A 170 7.83 3.45 -2.36
N ALA A 171 8.56 2.96 -3.36
CA ALA A 171 9.62 1.97 -3.19
C ALA A 171 10.90 2.39 -3.91
N ASP A 172 12.01 2.30 -3.21
CA ASP A 172 13.35 2.42 -3.78
C ASP A 172 13.71 1.10 -4.48
N SER A 173 13.24 0.99 -5.72
CA SER A 173 13.42 -0.20 -6.55
C SER A 173 13.36 0.20 -8.04
N ALA A 174 13.58 -0.77 -8.91
CA ALA A 174 13.51 -0.61 -10.36
C ALA A 174 12.58 -1.67 -10.96
N ILE A 175 11.96 -1.34 -12.10
CA ILE A 175 11.25 -2.33 -12.91
C ILE A 175 12.29 -3.05 -13.75
N GLU A 176 12.34 -4.37 -13.61
CA GLU A 176 13.22 -5.22 -14.40
C GLU A 176 12.39 -6.10 -15.33
N ARG A 177 12.95 -6.45 -16.49
CA ARG A 177 12.35 -7.48 -17.35
C ARG A 177 12.50 -8.84 -16.68
N SER A 178 11.42 -9.60 -16.67
CA SER A 178 11.38 -11.00 -16.27
C SER A 178 11.34 -11.91 -17.50
N THR A 179 11.33 -13.23 -17.28
CA THR A 179 11.20 -14.22 -18.35
C THR A 179 9.84 -14.09 -19.02
N PRO A 180 9.76 -13.90 -20.36
CA PRO A 180 8.49 -13.81 -21.07
C PRO A 180 7.59 -15.03 -20.82
N GLY A 181 6.28 -14.80 -20.72
CA GLY A 181 5.29 -15.86 -20.71
C GLY A 181 4.97 -16.29 -22.13
N ILE A 182 4.99 -17.60 -22.40
CA ILE A 182 4.47 -18.18 -23.64
C ILE A 182 3.34 -19.13 -23.24
N ILE A 183 2.14 -18.87 -23.76
CA ILE A 183 1.00 -19.79 -23.64
C ILE A 183 0.71 -20.31 -25.04
N GLU A 184 0.82 -21.61 -25.22
CA GLU A 184 0.53 -22.28 -26.49
C GLU A 184 -0.73 -23.14 -26.33
N GLU A 185 -1.71 -22.91 -27.18
CA GLU A 185 -2.86 -23.80 -27.36
C GLU A 185 -2.75 -24.44 -28.74
N GLY A 186 -3.10 -25.72 -28.85
CA GLY A 186 -2.86 -26.49 -30.06
C GLY A 186 -3.36 -27.92 -29.95
N GLU A 187 -3.14 -28.68 -31.01
CA GLU A 187 -3.50 -30.08 -31.09
C GLU A 187 -2.25 -30.95 -31.22
N GLU A 188 -2.28 -32.13 -30.61
CA GLU A 188 -1.24 -33.13 -30.78
C GLU A 188 -1.64 -34.11 -31.88
N ILE A 189 -0.92 -34.10 -33.00
CA ILE A 189 -1.16 -34.95 -34.17
C ILE A 189 0.10 -35.78 -34.43
N GLU A 190 -0.03 -37.10 -34.41
CA GLU A 190 1.07 -38.05 -34.67
C GLU A 190 2.32 -37.82 -33.79
N GLY A 191 2.13 -37.40 -32.53
CA GLY A 191 3.21 -37.11 -31.58
C GLY A 191 3.96 -35.80 -31.85
N ARG A 192 3.39 -34.92 -32.69
CA ARG A 192 3.83 -33.53 -32.86
C ARG A 192 2.74 -32.59 -32.39
N PHE A 193 3.13 -31.65 -31.51
CA PHE A 193 2.26 -30.55 -31.11
C PHE A 193 2.24 -29.49 -32.22
N ILE A 194 1.05 -29.14 -32.70
CA ILE A 194 0.82 -28.08 -33.68
C ILE A 194 0.08 -26.95 -32.94
N PRO A 195 0.74 -25.82 -32.67
CA PRO A 195 0.09 -24.70 -32.01
C PRO A 195 -0.94 -24.06 -32.96
N SER A 196 -2.17 -23.91 -32.48
CA SER A 196 -3.23 -23.14 -33.13
C SER A 196 -3.28 -21.69 -32.63
N PHE A 197 -2.72 -21.45 -31.44
CA PHE A 197 -2.63 -20.13 -30.81
C PHE A 197 -1.36 -20.03 -29.97
N VAL A 198 -0.62 -18.94 -30.11
CA VAL A 198 0.53 -18.62 -29.26
C VAL A 198 0.35 -17.21 -28.72
N LYS A 199 0.28 -17.10 -27.39
CA LYS A 199 0.25 -15.83 -26.68
C LYS A 199 1.61 -15.55 -26.08
N TYR A 200 2.18 -14.41 -26.47
CA TYR A 200 3.38 -13.86 -25.85
C TYR A 200 2.98 -12.79 -24.86
N THR A 201 3.46 -12.92 -23.64
CA THR A 201 3.23 -11.92 -22.60
C THR A 201 4.55 -11.39 -22.07
N ASN A 202 4.73 -10.07 -22.11
CA ASN A 202 5.88 -9.44 -21.48
C ASN A 202 5.68 -9.46 -19.96
N ARG A 203 6.64 -10.07 -19.27
CA ARG A 203 6.66 -10.14 -17.81
C ARG A 203 7.72 -9.23 -17.25
N TYR A 204 7.37 -8.58 -16.17
CA TYR A 204 8.23 -7.67 -15.43
C TYR A 204 8.27 -8.06 -13.97
N ARG A 205 9.28 -7.58 -13.26
CA ARG A 205 9.43 -7.76 -11.82
C ARG A 205 9.89 -6.48 -11.14
N ILE A 206 9.43 -6.29 -9.90
CA ILE A 206 9.92 -5.27 -8.97
C ILE A 206 10.35 -6.01 -7.70
N SER A 207 11.64 -6.00 -7.39
CA SER A 207 12.15 -6.61 -6.16
C SER A 207 12.02 -5.66 -4.99
N LEU A 208 11.40 -6.10 -3.91
CA LEU A 208 11.10 -5.30 -2.71
C LEU A 208 11.64 -5.98 -1.45
N ILE A 209 11.95 -5.15 -0.46
CA ILE A 209 12.09 -5.56 0.94
C ILE A 209 10.85 -5.04 1.67
N ALA A 210 10.12 -5.91 2.35
CA ALA A 210 8.86 -5.55 2.98
C ALA A 210 8.69 -6.22 4.36
N PRO A 211 8.06 -5.54 5.32
CA PRO A 211 7.60 -6.16 6.56
C PRO A 211 6.33 -7.01 6.35
N ASP A 212 6.01 -7.85 7.32
CA ASP A 212 4.85 -8.79 7.27
C ASP A 212 3.54 -8.15 6.83
N TRP A 213 3.17 -7.01 7.43
CA TRP A 213 1.90 -6.34 7.11
C TRP A 213 1.85 -5.85 5.66
N LEU A 214 3.00 -5.44 5.10
CA LEU A 214 3.08 -4.97 3.72
C LEU A 214 3.03 -6.15 2.77
N ILE A 215 3.67 -7.27 3.12
CA ILE A 215 3.58 -8.54 2.38
C ILE A 215 2.12 -9.01 2.30
N GLU A 216 1.37 -8.97 3.41
CA GLU A 216 -0.06 -9.32 3.41
C GLU A 216 -0.87 -8.41 2.47
N SER A 217 -0.56 -7.12 2.43
CA SER A 217 -1.21 -6.16 1.55
C SER A 217 -0.85 -6.38 0.08
N LEU A 218 0.43 -6.61 -0.22
CA LEU A 218 0.95 -6.87 -1.56
C LEU A 218 0.44 -8.21 -2.11
N THR A 219 0.27 -9.22 -1.26
CA THR A 219 -0.29 -10.52 -1.68
C THR A 219 -1.75 -10.37 -2.18
N MET A 220 -2.47 -9.37 -1.70
CA MET A 220 -3.83 -9.06 -2.16
C MET A 220 -3.88 -8.19 -3.43
N ILE A 221 -2.75 -7.68 -3.92
CA ILE A 221 -2.73 -6.70 -5.01
C ILE A 221 -3.38 -7.25 -6.28
N GLY A 222 -3.17 -8.53 -6.62
CA GLY A 222 -3.76 -9.19 -7.79
C GLY A 222 -5.29 -9.36 -7.74
N LEU A 223 -5.95 -9.06 -6.61
CA LEU A 223 -7.41 -9.00 -6.52
C LEU A 223 -7.98 -7.66 -7.00
N HIS A 224 -7.13 -6.67 -7.27
CA HIS A 224 -7.53 -5.31 -7.62
C HIS A 224 -7.56 -5.16 -9.14
N PRO A 225 -8.67 -4.65 -9.71
CA PRO A 225 -8.79 -4.39 -11.15
C PRO A 225 -7.90 -3.22 -11.60
N ASN A 226 -7.57 -2.29 -10.70
CA ASN A 226 -6.76 -1.12 -11.01
C ASN A 226 -5.47 -1.15 -10.20
N VAL A 227 -4.38 -1.56 -10.85
CA VAL A 227 -3.02 -1.54 -10.28
C VAL A 227 -2.14 -0.76 -11.23
N LEU A 228 -1.60 0.36 -10.77
CA LEU A 228 -0.75 1.24 -11.55
C LEU A 228 0.66 1.24 -10.97
N VAL A 229 1.64 1.19 -11.87
CA VAL A 229 3.03 1.51 -11.55
C VAL A 229 3.44 2.78 -12.26
N THR A 230 4.07 3.68 -11.53
CA THR A 230 4.74 4.87 -12.08
C THR A 230 6.23 4.72 -11.85
N THR A 231 7.02 4.80 -12.92
CA THR A 231 8.49 4.75 -12.83
C THR A 231 9.04 6.05 -12.27
N ASN A 232 10.33 6.03 -11.94
CA ASN A 232 11.08 7.22 -11.57
C ASN A 232 10.84 8.40 -12.54
N ASN A 233 10.74 9.58 -11.94
CA ASN A 233 10.39 10.87 -12.50
C ASN A 233 9.05 10.91 -13.27
N GLY A 234 8.17 9.94 -13.02
CA GLY A 234 6.89 9.85 -13.72
C GLY A 234 7.03 9.58 -15.22
N LEU A 235 8.18 9.05 -15.66
CA LEU A 235 8.47 8.85 -17.08
C LEU A 235 7.45 7.92 -17.76
N TYR A 236 7.03 6.87 -17.05
CA TYR A 236 6.03 5.93 -17.52
C TYR A 236 5.00 5.66 -16.42
N VAL A 237 3.74 5.63 -16.81
CA VAL A 237 2.62 5.16 -15.99
C VAL A 237 1.97 4.03 -16.75
N SER A 238 1.88 2.85 -16.14
CA SER A 238 1.28 1.68 -16.76
C SER A 238 0.40 0.91 -15.79
N GLN A 239 -0.65 0.30 -16.34
CA GLN A 239 -1.39 -0.76 -15.68
C GLN A 239 -0.48 -1.97 -15.49
N MET A 240 -0.57 -2.61 -14.32
CA MET A 240 0.02 -3.91 -14.03
C MET A 240 -1.08 -4.97 -14.11
N GLU A 241 -0.90 -5.98 -14.94
CA GLU A 241 -1.84 -7.10 -15.08
C GLU A 241 -1.29 -8.36 -14.41
N ASN A 242 -2.18 -9.26 -13.99
CA ASN A 242 -1.82 -10.57 -13.42
C ASN A 242 -0.77 -10.50 -12.29
N VAL A 243 -0.85 -9.47 -11.45
CA VAL A 243 0.17 -9.17 -10.43
C VAL A 243 0.23 -10.25 -9.37
N LYS A 244 1.44 -10.74 -9.07
CA LYS A 244 1.70 -11.80 -8.08
C LYS A 244 2.90 -11.44 -7.21
N VAL A 245 2.89 -11.96 -5.99
CA VAL A 245 4.06 -11.99 -5.10
C VAL A 245 4.76 -13.34 -5.29
N GLU A 246 6.03 -13.31 -5.66
CA GLU A 246 6.88 -14.48 -5.87
C GLU A 246 8.20 -14.32 -5.10
N ASN A 247 8.99 -15.39 -5.02
CA ASN A 247 10.33 -15.40 -4.40
C ASN A 247 10.38 -14.82 -2.97
N LEU A 248 9.34 -15.07 -2.17
CA LEU A 248 9.27 -14.60 -0.78
C LEU A 248 10.31 -15.32 0.09
N GLU A 249 11.31 -14.58 0.56
CA GLU A 249 12.40 -15.09 1.41
C GLU A 249 12.57 -14.18 2.64
N TRP A 250 12.37 -14.75 3.84
CA TRP A 250 12.58 -14.03 5.10
C TRP A 250 14.07 -13.78 5.35
N LEU A 251 14.41 -12.53 5.63
CA LEU A 251 15.77 -12.14 5.98
C LEU A 251 16.10 -12.55 7.42
N ASN A 252 17.38 -12.50 7.80
CA ASN A 252 17.82 -12.72 9.17
C ASN A 252 18.44 -11.42 9.73
N PRO A 253 17.86 -10.78 10.76
CA PRO A 253 16.70 -11.20 11.55
C PRO A 253 15.37 -11.14 10.77
N PRO A 254 14.36 -11.98 11.12
CA PRO A 254 13.11 -12.17 10.36
C PRO A 254 12.10 -11.04 10.59
N CYS A 255 12.54 -9.79 10.43
CA CYS A 255 11.66 -8.62 10.47
C CYS A 255 11.14 -8.22 9.09
N TYR A 256 11.91 -8.53 8.06
CA TYR A 256 11.59 -8.22 6.68
C TYR A 256 11.76 -9.47 5.83
N ALA A 257 11.05 -9.51 4.71
CA ALA A 257 11.30 -10.46 3.64
C ALA A 257 11.69 -9.73 2.37
N ARG A 258 12.53 -10.37 1.56
CA ARG A 258 12.68 -10.04 0.15
C ARG A 258 11.54 -10.73 -0.61
N LEU A 259 10.96 -10.04 -1.58
CA LEU A 259 9.95 -10.58 -2.49
C LEU A 259 10.07 -9.92 -3.85
N ASP A 260 9.55 -10.60 -4.87
CA ASP A 260 9.36 -10.04 -6.20
C ASP A 260 7.86 -9.83 -6.45
N LEU A 261 7.49 -8.61 -6.84
CA LEU A 261 6.21 -8.35 -7.47
C LEU A 261 6.35 -8.60 -8.97
N THR A 262 5.80 -9.70 -9.46
CA THR A 262 5.77 -10.00 -10.89
C THR A 262 4.43 -9.60 -11.49
N PHE A 263 4.48 -9.08 -12.71
CA PHE A 263 3.29 -8.61 -13.42
C PHE A 263 3.51 -8.66 -14.92
N GLU A 264 2.39 -8.61 -15.64
CA GLU A 264 2.33 -8.62 -17.09
C GLU A 264 1.97 -7.22 -17.60
N GLN A 265 2.53 -6.84 -18.75
CA GLN A 265 2.12 -5.67 -19.53
C GLN A 265 2.07 -6.05 -21.00
N ASP A 266 1.08 -5.51 -21.71
CA ASP A 266 0.87 -5.68 -23.15
C ASP A 266 0.74 -7.14 -23.61
N GLU A 267 -0.46 -7.50 -24.06
CA GLU A 267 -0.72 -8.80 -24.68
C GLU A 267 -0.55 -8.69 -26.20
N GLU A 268 0.53 -9.29 -26.75
CA GLU A 268 0.60 -9.54 -28.18
C GLU A 268 0.13 -10.98 -28.46
N SER A 269 -1.08 -11.08 -29.02
CA SER A 269 -1.65 -12.35 -29.48
C SER A 269 -1.24 -12.59 -30.92
N LEU A 270 -0.52 -13.68 -31.18
CA LEU A 270 -0.16 -14.11 -32.53
C LEU A 270 -1.06 -15.28 -32.95
N TYR A 271 -1.83 -15.08 -34.02
CA TYR A 271 -2.59 -16.15 -34.65
C TYR A 271 -1.73 -16.81 -35.73
N THR A 272 -1.40 -18.08 -35.54
CA THR A 272 -0.73 -18.88 -36.56
C THR A 272 -1.77 -19.60 -37.40
N THR A 273 -2.27 -18.96 -38.47
CA THR A 273 -3.02 -19.68 -39.51
C THR A 273 -2.04 -20.42 -40.41
N CYS A 274 -1.53 -21.55 -39.93
CA CYS A 274 -0.90 -22.54 -40.81
C CYS A 274 -2.02 -23.30 -41.53
N CYS A 275 -2.52 -22.75 -42.64
CA CYS A 275 -3.31 -23.51 -43.59
C CYS A 275 -2.39 -24.48 -44.33
N GLY A 276 -2.57 -25.78 -44.08
CA GLY A 276 -2.11 -26.86 -44.96
C GLY A 276 -3.15 -27.18 -46.00
#